data_AF-A0A957UV56-F1
#
_entry.id   AF-A0A957UV56-F1
#
_cell.length_a   1.000
_cell.length_b   1.000
_cell.length_c   1.000
_cell.angle_alpha   90.00
_cell.angle_beta   90.00
_cell.angle_gamma   90.00
#
_symmetry.space_group_name_H-M   'P 1'
#
loop_
_entity.id
_entity.type
_entity.pdbx_description
1 polymer ?
#
loop_
_entity_poly.entity_id
_entity_poly.type
_entity_poly.pdbx_seq_one_letter_code
_entity_poly.pdbx_strand_id
1 'polypeptide(L)'
;MALDKLANANLLRESVAGMPHLLSRRQMLQGFAVAGLSLALVPIVAPVTVQAADGDVFPTVQCVQNNGDGTYTAFFGYINLSSNTVTIPSDSSKNMFTSNPKYRGQPTDFLPGTHENVFSVVFDGSTITWLVKEDQAARQQVSADASSEACTTAPPTTS
;
A
#
# COMPACT_ATOMS: atom_id res chain seq x y z
N MET A 1 -51.46 10.08 -43.54
CA MET A 1 -50.18 10.82 -43.49
C MET A 1 -50.48 12.19 -42.92
N ALA A 2 -50.16 12.43 -41.65
CA ALA A 2 -50.46 13.70 -40.98
C ALA A 2 -49.33 14.69 -41.21
N LEU A 3 -49.69 15.94 -41.51
CA LEU A 3 -48.76 17.00 -41.91
C LEU A 3 -48.26 17.80 -40.69
N ASP A 4 -47.24 18.60 -40.98
CA ASP A 4 -46.36 19.37 -40.10
C ASP A 4 -47.02 20.36 -39.11
N LYS A 5 -46.28 20.60 -38.01
CA LYS A 5 -46.09 21.86 -37.25
C LYS A 5 -47.25 22.64 -36.57
N LEU A 6 -47.10 22.66 -35.24
CA LEU A 6 -46.92 23.86 -34.39
C LEU A 6 -47.93 25.02 -34.50
N ALA A 7 -48.88 24.98 -33.57
CA ALA A 7 -49.60 26.12 -33.01
C ALA A 7 -49.55 25.99 -31.47
N ASN A 8 -49.68 27.02 -30.61
CA ASN A 8 -49.58 28.49 -30.76
C ASN A 8 -49.72 29.10 -29.33
N ALA A 9 -48.87 30.06 -28.94
CA ALA A 9 -48.93 30.94 -27.75
C ALA A 9 -47.53 31.59 -27.58
N ASN A 10 -47.25 32.90 -27.70
CA ASN A 10 -47.97 34.11 -27.24
C ASN A 10 -48.19 34.05 -25.71
N LEU A 11 -47.61 34.91 -24.88
CA LEU A 11 -47.84 36.37 -24.74
C LEU A 11 -46.56 37.03 -24.14
N LEU A 12 -46.04 38.15 -24.66
CA LEU A 12 -46.30 39.56 -24.25
C LEU A 12 -45.98 39.90 -22.76
N ARG A 13 -45.33 41.01 -22.37
CA ARG A 13 -44.55 42.10 -23.05
C ARG A 13 -43.93 43.04 -21.97
N GLU A 14 -43.25 44.11 -22.41
CA GLU A 14 -42.92 45.39 -21.70
C GLU A 14 -41.56 45.47 -20.94
N SER A 15 -40.87 46.62 -20.79
CA SER A 15 -40.75 47.90 -21.56
C SER A 15 -39.59 48.75 -20.93
N VAL A 16 -39.08 49.92 -21.38
CA VAL A 16 -39.27 50.79 -22.57
C VAL A 16 -38.00 51.67 -22.81
N ALA A 17 -37.72 52.07 -24.07
CA ALA A 17 -36.83 53.18 -24.49
C ALA A 17 -35.32 53.16 -24.09
N GLY A 18 -34.39 53.83 -24.81
CA GLY A 18 -34.57 54.88 -25.81
C GLY A 18 -33.54 54.90 -26.96
N MET A 19 -33.73 55.87 -27.86
CA MET A 19 -33.24 55.90 -29.24
C MET A 19 -31.92 56.68 -29.44
N PRO A 20 -31.31 56.61 -30.65
CA PRO A 20 -29.89 56.92 -30.84
C PRO A 20 -29.64 58.38 -31.28
N HIS A 21 -28.42 58.87 -31.05
CA HIS A 21 -27.89 60.01 -31.79
C HIS A 21 -26.45 59.78 -32.27
N LEU A 22 -26.14 60.43 -33.39
CA LEU A 22 -25.02 60.16 -34.29
C LEU A 22 -23.78 61.01 -33.94
N LEU A 23 -22.74 60.84 -34.78
CA LEU A 23 -21.51 61.64 -34.89
C LEU A 23 -20.40 61.29 -33.89
N SER A 24 -19.11 61.44 -34.18
CA SER A 24 -18.31 61.45 -35.42
C SER A 24 -16.89 61.80 -34.98
N ARG A 25 -15.97 60.85 -35.09
CA ARG A 25 -14.56 61.08 -35.46
C ARG A 25 -13.77 62.20 -34.72
N ARG A 26 -13.15 61.87 -33.58
CA ARG A 26 -11.68 61.99 -33.35
C ARG A 26 -11.28 61.54 -31.93
N GLN A 27 -10.02 61.10 -31.82
CA GLN A 27 -9.29 60.77 -30.58
C GLN A 27 -9.83 59.53 -29.82
N MET A 28 -9.01 58.61 -29.29
CA MET A 28 -7.55 58.55 -29.13
C MET A 28 -7.01 57.16 -29.51
N LEU A 29 -5.72 57.06 -29.84
CA LEU A 29 -5.01 55.79 -29.65
C LEU A 29 -4.97 55.48 -28.14
N GLN A 30 -5.70 54.47 -27.70
CA GLN A 30 -5.37 53.71 -26.51
C GLN A 30 -5.39 52.22 -26.87
N GLY A 31 -4.35 51.50 -26.44
CA GLY A 31 -3.85 50.35 -27.18
C GLY A 31 -4.72 49.11 -27.13
N PHE A 32 -4.73 48.36 -28.24
CA PHE A 32 -5.09 46.94 -28.23
C PHE A 32 -4.03 46.15 -27.45
N ALA A 33 -4.23 46.00 -26.15
CA ALA A 33 -3.59 44.91 -25.42
C ALA A 33 -4.19 43.60 -25.95
N VAL A 34 -3.38 42.79 -26.62
CA VAL A 34 -3.81 41.48 -27.14
C VAL A 34 -4.00 40.53 -25.96
N ALA A 35 -5.21 40.50 -25.42
CA ALA A 35 -5.62 39.55 -24.39
C ALA A 35 -5.80 38.16 -25.02
N GLY A 36 -4.68 37.47 -25.25
CA GLY A 36 -4.67 36.15 -25.87
C GLY A 36 -5.35 35.09 -25.01
N LEU A 37 -6.32 34.37 -25.58
CA LEU A 37 -6.82 33.13 -24.98
C LEU A 37 -5.73 32.05 -25.03
N SER A 38 -4.92 31.98 -23.98
CA SER A 38 -4.08 30.82 -23.74
C SER A 38 -4.94 29.73 -23.09
N LEU A 39 -5.31 28.69 -23.85
CA LEU A 39 -5.66 27.40 -23.23
C LEU A 39 -4.38 26.81 -22.66
N ALA A 40 -4.08 27.16 -21.40
CA ALA A 40 -3.04 26.47 -20.65
C ALA A 40 -3.49 25.01 -20.45
N LEU A 41 -2.79 24.06 -21.07
CA LEU A 41 -2.86 22.66 -20.66
C LEU A 41 -2.33 22.58 -19.23
N VAL A 42 -3.23 22.55 -18.26
CA VAL A 42 -2.88 22.15 -16.90
C VAL A 42 -2.59 20.65 -16.94
N PRO A 43 -1.36 20.19 -16.69
CA PRO A 43 -1.11 18.77 -16.60
C PRO A 43 -1.87 18.23 -15.38
N ILE A 44 -2.81 17.32 -15.60
CA ILE A 44 -3.52 16.62 -14.53
C ILE A 44 -2.55 15.61 -13.92
N VAL A 45 -1.64 16.10 -13.08
CA VAL A 45 -0.81 15.26 -12.21
C VAL A 45 -1.67 14.89 -11.01
N ALA A 46 -2.56 13.91 -11.21
CA ALA A 46 -3.26 13.29 -10.09
C ALA A 46 -2.21 12.65 -9.17
N PRO A 47 -2.23 12.90 -7.85
CA PRO A 47 -1.37 12.17 -6.93
C PRO A 47 -1.80 10.71 -6.95
N VAL A 48 -0.96 9.84 -7.54
CA VAL A 48 -1.11 8.39 -7.36
C VAL A 48 -0.70 8.12 -5.92
N THR A 49 -1.69 8.10 -5.02
CA THR A 49 -1.51 7.54 -3.68
C THR A 49 -1.30 6.04 -3.84
N VAL A 50 -0.04 5.63 -3.93
CA VAL A 50 0.33 4.24 -3.67
C VAL A 50 0.04 4.00 -2.20
N GLN A 51 -1.19 3.57 -1.92
CA GLN A 51 -1.54 3.07 -0.61
C GLN A 51 -0.67 1.83 -0.39
N ALA A 52 0.39 1.99 0.40
CA ALA A 52 1.00 0.85 1.05
C ALA A 52 -0.12 0.23 1.90
N ALA A 53 -0.66 -0.88 1.41
CA ALA A 53 -1.47 -1.76 2.23
C ALA A 53 -0.50 -2.36 3.24
N ASP A 54 -0.50 -1.81 4.44
CA ASP A 54 0.32 -2.36 5.52
C ASP A 54 -0.21 -3.75 5.88
N GLY A 55 0.71 -4.64 6.27
CA GLY A 55 0.33 -5.92 6.84
C GLY A 55 0.19 -5.80 8.34
N ASP A 56 -0.68 -6.58 8.96
CA ASP A 56 -0.76 -6.68 10.42
C ASP A 56 0.22 -7.74 10.97
N VAL A 57 0.68 -8.69 10.13
CA VAL A 57 1.52 -9.83 10.53
C VAL A 57 3.00 -9.64 10.16
N PHE A 58 3.84 -9.48 11.17
CA PHE A 58 5.29 -9.29 11.06
C PHE A 58 6.04 -10.52 11.58
N PRO A 59 6.78 -11.26 10.74
CA PRO A 59 7.62 -12.37 11.18
C PRO A 59 8.88 -11.84 11.90
N THR A 60 9.36 -12.60 12.87
CA THR A 60 10.51 -12.26 13.73
C THR A 60 11.43 -13.47 13.89
N VAL A 61 12.70 -13.19 14.19
CA VAL A 61 13.68 -14.18 14.68
C VAL A 61 13.96 -13.80 16.12
N GLN A 62 13.78 -14.74 17.05
CA GLN A 62 14.11 -14.53 18.46
C GLN A 62 15.60 -14.68 18.67
N CYS A 63 16.17 -15.78 18.21
CA CYS A 63 17.61 -16.04 18.30
C CYS A 63 18.03 -17.21 17.40
N VAL A 64 19.35 -17.37 17.25
CA VAL A 64 20.00 -18.51 16.61
C VAL A 64 20.90 -19.22 17.63
N GLN A 65 20.71 -20.53 17.77
CA GLN A 65 21.54 -21.41 18.58
C GLN A 65 22.56 -22.11 17.68
N ASN A 66 23.84 -22.07 18.04
CA ASN A 66 24.85 -22.95 17.44
C ASN A 66 24.75 -24.33 18.11
N ASN A 67 24.57 -25.39 17.33
CA ASN A 67 24.35 -26.74 17.84
C ASN A 67 25.67 -27.48 18.17
N GLY A 68 26.84 -26.90 17.84
CA GLY A 68 28.16 -27.46 18.11
C GLY A 68 28.65 -28.50 17.09
N ASP A 69 27.82 -28.91 16.15
CA ASP A 69 28.09 -29.92 15.10
C ASP A 69 28.29 -29.31 13.70
N GLY A 70 28.32 -27.97 13.61
CA GLY A 70 28.35 -27.22 12.35
C GLY A 70 26.96 -26.80 11.85
N THR A 71 25.88 -27.23 12.50
CA THR A 71 24.52 -26.75 12.25
C THR A 71 24.08 -25.68 13.27
N TYR A 72 23.02 -24.98 12.91
CA TYR A 72 22.40 -23.93 13.72
C TYR A 72 20.90 -24.16 13.80
N THR A 73 20.28 -23.77 14.91
CA THR A 73 18.82 -23.75 15.09
C THR A 73 18.34 -22.31 15.21
N ALA A 74 17.56 -21.84 14.24
CA ALA A 74 16.92 -20.53 14.31
C ALA A 74 15.51 -20.66 14.89
N PHE A 75 15.20 -19.83 15.89
CA PHE A 75 13.87 -19.75 16.50
C PHE A 75 13.10 -18.55 15.94
N PHE A 76 11.88 -18.82 15.47
CA PHE A 76 11.03 -17.84 14.80
C PHE A 76 9.73 -17.61 15.58
N GLY A 77 9.18 -16.42 15.40
CA GLY A 77 7.95 -15.96 16.03
C GLY A 77 7.31 -14.88 15.19
N TYR A 78 6.20 -14.29 15.63
CA TYR A 78 5.56 -13.20 14.91
C TYR A 78 4.89 -12.20 15.84
N ILE A 79 4.55 -11.05 15.28
CA ILE A 79 3.64 -10.07 15.88
C ILE A 79 2.46 -9.92 14.92
N ASN A 80 1.24 -10.10 15.41
CA ASN A 80 0.02 -9.72 14.71
C ASN A 80 -0.58 -8.50 15.42
N LEU A 81 -0.57 -7.34 14.76
CA LEU A 81 -1.09 -6.07 15.28
C LEU A 81 -2.62 -5.95 15.17
N SER A 82 -3.27 -6.81 14.39
CA SER A 82 -4.73 -6.82 14.26
C SER A 82 -5.40 -7.39 15.52
N SER A 83 -6.70 -7.14 15.63
CA SER A 83 -7.56 -7.73 16.67
C SER A 83 -8.10 -9.12 16.32
N ASN A 84 -7.75 -9.68 15.16
CA ASN A 84 -8.30 -10.93 14.64
C ASN A 84 -7.21 -11.96 14.34
N THR A 85 -7.57 -13.24 14.25
CA THR A 85 -6.67 -14.25 13.70
C THR A 85 -6.54 -14.03 12.20
N VAL A 86 -5.31 -13.97 11.69
CA VAL A 86 -5.01 -13.89 10.26
C VAL A 86 -4.57 -15.28 9.79
N THR A 87 -5.25 -15.87 8.82
CA THR A 87 -4.91 -17.20 8.28
C THR A 87 -4.17 -17.06 6.95
N ILE A 88 -2.93 -17.53 6.88
CA ILE A 88 -2.07 -17.49 5.70
C ILE A 88 -1.53 -18.92 5.44
N PRO A 89 -2.16 -19.67 4.52
CA PRO A 89 -1.79 -21.07 4.26
C PRO A 89 -0.31 -21.26 3.91
N SER A 90 0.32 -22.23 4.59
CA SER A 90 1.74 -22.55 4.48
C SER A 90 2.14 -23.16 3.13
N ASP A 91 1.18 -23.61 2.33
CA ASP A 91 1.38 -24.19 0.99
C ASP A 91 1.40 -23.13 -0.14
N SER A 92 1.29 -21.85 0.22
CA SER A 92 1.18 -20.73 -0.71
C SER A 92 2.51 -19.98 -0.90
N SER A 93 2.60 -19.19 -1.98
CA SER A 93 3.70 -18.23 -2.19
C SER A 93 3.68 -17.01 -1.25
N LYS A 94 2.82 -17.05 -0.22
CA LYS A 94 2.63 -16.03 0.80
C LYS A 94 3.19 -16.40 2.17
N ASN A 95 3.42 -17.68 2.45
CA ASN A 95 3.98 -18.14 3.73
C ASN A 95 5.03 -19.24 3.44
N MET A 96 6.29 -18.83 3.21
CA MET A 96 7.34 -19.75 2.78
C MET A 96 8.74 -19.27 3.14
N PHE A 97 9.70 -20.18 3.17
CA PHE A 97 11.11 -19.85 3.08
C PHE A 97 11.52 -19.59 1.63
N THR A 98 12.45 -18.67 1.42
CA THR A 98 13.05 -18.40 0.09
C THR A 98 13.95 -19.55 -0.37
N SER A 99 14.61 -20.24 0.56
CA SER A 99 15.47 -21.41 0.33
C SER A 99 14.72 -22.73 0.53
N ASN A 100 15.13 -23.77 -0.20
CA ASN A 100 14.53 -25.11 -0.07
C ASN A 100 15.02 -25.83 1.21
N PRO A 101 14.16 -26.62 1.89
CA PRO A 101 12.72 -26.74 1.67
C PRO A 101 11.96 -25.46 2.06
N LYS A 102 10.95 -25.10 1.26
CA LYS A 102 10.14 -23.87 1.49
C LYS A 102 9.27 -23.93 2.74
N TYR A 103 8.88 -25.15 3.13
CA TYR A 103 7.93 -25.40 4.20
C TYR A 103 8.67 -26.12 5.32
N ARG A 104 8.76 -25.47 6.48
CA ARG A 104 9.61 -25.88 7.62
C ARG A 104 8.85 -25.85 8.95
N GLY A 105 7.53 -26.04 8.90
CA GLY A 105 6.65 -25.95 10.07
C GLY A 105 6.28 -24.53 10.50
N GLN A 106 6.25 -23.57 9.56
CA GLN A 106 5.74 -22.22 9.87
C GLN A 106 4.22 -22.27 10.15
N PRO A 107 3.69 -21.43 11.05
CA PRO A 107 2.28 -21.44 11.42
C PRO A 107 1.40 -20.96 10.26
N THR A 108 0.17 -21.50 10.19
CA THR A 108 -0.86 -21.05 9.23
C THR A 108 -1.79 -19.99 9.81
N ASP A 109 -1.97 -19.98 11.12
CA ASP A 109 -2.90 -19.11 11.83
C ASP A 109 -2.13 -18.21 12.80
N PHE A 110 -2.20 -16.92 12.53
CA PHE A 110 -1.48 -15.87 13.25
C PHE A 110 -2.45 -15.20 14.20
N LEU A 111 -2.41 -15.60 15.48
CA LEU A 111 -3.27 -15.07 16.54
C LEU A 111 -2.86 -13.62 16.89
N PRO A 112 -3.77 -12.75 17.37
CA PRO A 112 -3.42 -11.40 17.83
C PRO A 112 -2.29 -11.37 18.87
N GLY A 113 -1.45 -10.33 18.81
CA GLY A 113 -0.37 -10.08 19.76
C GLY A 113 1.00 -10.61 19.33
N THR A 114 1.94 -10.67 20.27
CA THR A 114 3.31 -11.16 20.08
C THR A 114 3.41 -12.63 20.48
N HIS A 115 3.93 -13.47 19.58
CA HIS A 115 4.11 -14.90 19.77
C HIS A 115 5.55 -15.29 19.44
N GLU A 116 6.32 -15.62 20.46
CA GLU A 116 7.75 -15.95 20.35
C GLU A 116 7.98 -17.46 20.24
N ASN A 117 9.05 -17.88 19.55
CA ASN A 117 9.50 -19.27 19.49
C ASN A 117 8.42 -20.28 19.01
N VAL A 118 7.51 -19.84 18.12
CA VAL A 118 6.36 -20.63 17.67
C VAL A 118 6.76 -21.78 16.74
N PHE A 119 7.93 -21.69 16.09
CA PHE A 119 8.60 -22.81 15.43
C PHE A 119 10.12 -22.58 15.36
N SER A 120 10.86 -23.63 15.04
CA SER A 120 12.32 -23.59 14.90
C SER A 120 12.79 -24.31 13.64
N VAL A 121 13.89 -23.86 13.05
CA VAL A 121 14.49 -24.44 11.84
C VAL A 121 15.95 -24.78 12.09
N VAL A 122 16.33 -26.04 11.88
CA VAL A 122 17.74 -26.45 11.76
C VAL A 122 18.25 -26.12 10.35
N PHE A 123 19.43 -25.51 10.27
CA PHE A 123 20.07 -25.08 9.02
C PHE A 123 21.61 -25.08 9.15
N ASP A 124 22.30 -24.81 8.05
CA ASP A 124 23.76 -24.88 7.90
C ASP A 124 24.51 -23.58 8.25
N GLY A 125 23.81 -22.58 8.80
CA GLY A 125 24.34 -21.26 9.08
C GLY A 125 24.25 -20.26 7.92
N SER A 126 23.88 -20.69 6.71
CA SER A 126 23.61 -19.79 5.58
C SER A 126 22.30 -19.02 5.77
N THR A 127 22.15 -17.86 5.12
CA THR A 127 20.96 -17.01 5.28
C THR A 127 19.69 -17.71 4.80
N ILE A 128 18.76 -17.92 5.72
CA ILE A 128 17.39 -18.36 5.44
C ILE A 128 16.43 -17.19 5.69
N THR A 129 15.51 -16.94 4.75
CA THR A 129 14.50 -15.86 4.88
C THR A 129 13.11 -16.47 4.93
N TRP A 130 12.38 -16.22 6.02
CA TRP A 130 10.95 -16.50 6.11
C TRP A 130 10.15 -15.28 5.61
N LEU A 131 9.16 -15.56 4.78
CA LEU A 131 8.31 -14.61 4.08
C LEU A 131 6.86 -14.81 4.52
N VAL A 132 6.21 -13.73 4.94
CA VAL A 132 4.78 -13.67 5.23
C VAL A 132 4.14 -12.56 4.37
N LYS A 133 2.99 -12.84 3.75
CA LYS A 133 2.26 -11.86 2.95
C LYS A 133 0.75 -12.04 3.07
N GLU A 134 0.09 -11.05 3.65
CA GLU A 134 -1.37 -11.00 3.71
C GLU A 134 -1.99 -10.62 2.36
N ASP A 135 -3.31 -10.80 2.23
CA ASP A 135 -4.01 -10.40 1.02
C ASP A 135 -4.09 -8.88 0.89
N GLN A 136 -3.85 -8.38 -0.32
CA GLN A 136 -3.63 -6.98 -0.67
C GLN A 136 -2.42 -6.29 -0.01
N ALA A 137 -1.92 -6.77 1.13
CA ALA A 137 -0.81 -6.19 1.86
C ALA A 137 0.56 -6.24 1.15
N ALA A 138 1.50 -5.44 1.65
CA ALA A 138 2.92 -5.60 1.42
C ALA A 138 3.42 -6.96 1.94
N ARG A 139 4.60 -7.40 1.45
CA ARG A 139 5.27 -8.60 1.94
C ARG A 139 6.12 -8.22 3.14
N GLN A 140 5.93 -8.91 4.25
CA GLN A 140 6.84 -8.90 5.39
C GLN A 140 7.81 -10.09 5.30
N GLN A 141 9.03 -9.93 5.81
CA GLN A 141 10.03 -10.98 5.81
C GLN A 141 11.09 -10.76 6.88
N VAL A 142 11.68 -11.85 7.36
CA VAL A 142 12.79 -11.84 8.32
C VAL A 142 13.84 -12.88 7.91
N SER A 143 15.11 -12.58 8.14
CA SER A 143 16.22 -13.49 7.85
C SER A 143 16.91 -13.95 9.13
N ALA A 144 17.39 -15.20 9.13
CA ALA A 144 18.32 -15.73 10.11
C ALA A 144 19.56 -16.29 9.41
N ASP A 145 20.72 -16.12 10.02
CA ASP A 145 22.00 -16.71 9.64
C ASP A 145 22.87 -16.96 10.88
N ALA A 146 24.05 -17.57 10.71
CA ALA A 146 24.99 -17.85 11.80
C ALA A 146 25.51 -16.62 12.58
N SER A 147 25.28 -15.40 12.07
CA SER A 147 25.69 -14.14 12.71
C SER A 147 24.53 -13.35 13.35
N SER A 148 23.30 -13.87 13.26
CA SER A 148 22.12 -13.35 13.94
C SER A 148 22.25 -13.46 15.47
N GLU A 149 21.37 -12.78 16.20
CA GLU A 149 21.42 -12.74 17.67
C GLU A 149 21.47 -14.14 18.29
N ALA A 150 22.50 -14.41 19.09
CA ALA A 150 22.73 -15.72 19.67
C ALA A 150 21.78 -16.00 20.84
N CYS A 151 21.21 -17.21 20.92
CA CYS A 151 20.32 -17.57 22.02
C CYS A 151 21.04 -17.47 23.37
N THR A 152 20.49 -16.67 24.29
CA THR A 152 21.02 -16.58 25.65
C THR A 152 20.75 -17.88 26.40
N THR A 153 21.81 -18.52 26.90
CA THR A 153 21.66 -19.58 27.91
C THR A 153 21.54 -18.90 29.27
N ALA A 154 20.37 -18.96 29.88
CA ALA A 154 20.22 -18.55 31.27
C ALA A 154 21.20 -19.40 32.13
N PRO A 155 22.04 -18.78 32.98
CA PRO A 155 22.96 -19.53 33.81
C PRO A 155 22.18 -20.47 34.75
N PRO A 156 22.69 -21.70 35.00
CA PRO A 156 21.99 -22.66 35.84
C PRO A 156 21.79 -22.08 37.24
N THR A 157 20.53 -22.00 37.67
CA THR A 157 20.18 -21.54 39.02
C THR A 157 20.50 -22.66 40.00
N THR A 158 21.66 -22.60 40.64
CA THR A 158 21.99 -23.49 41.76
C THR A 158 21.14 -23.11 42.97
N SER A 159 20.23 -24.00 43.36
CA SER A 159 19.53 -23.98 44.64
C SER A 159 20.33 -24.67 45.74
#